data_AF-A0A3P7NXK3-F1
#
_entry.id   AF-A0A3P7NXK3-F1
#
_cell.length_a   1.000
_cell.length_b   1.000
_cell.length_c   1.000
_cell.angle_alpha   90.00
_cell.angle_beta   90.00
_cell.angle_gamma   90.00
#
_symmetry.space_group_name_H-M   'P 1'
#
loop_
_entity.id
_entity.type
_entity.pdbx_description
1 polymer ?
#
loop_
_entity_poly.entity_id
_entity_poly.type
_entity_poly.pdbx_seq_one_letter_code
_entity_poly.pdbx_strand_id
1 'polypeptide(L)'
;MDQGTDAHDLLMNRIIPVKLGIIGVVNRSQADINSGKSIEDALAYEASFLQRRYPSLASRNGTLFLGRTLNRLLMHHIRDCLPELKTRVNVMAAQFQSLLNSFGDEVEDKGHLLLQIITKFNTAYCSTIDGVAKDIETTELCGGARICYIFHETFYSTLYRIDPLGGLSTLDILTAIRNATGPRPALFVPEVAFELLVKRQIRRLEEPSLRCVELVHEEMQRIIQHCGAQ
;
A
#
# COMPACT_ATOMS: atom_id res chain seq x y z
N MET A 1 -5.38 -7.02 64.10
CA MET A 1 -6.61 -7.82 64.15
C MET A 1 -7.21 -7.60 65.51
N ASP A 2 -8.48 -7.20 65.57
CA ASP A 2 -9.15 -6.92 66.82
C ASP A 2 -9.40 -8.21 67.60
N GLN A 3 -9.44 -8.10 68.92
CA GLN A 3 -9.62 -9.24 69.81
C GLN A 3 -11.04 -9.80 69.63
N GLY A 4 -11.18 -10.88 68.86
CA GLY A 4 -12.46 -11.58 68.66
C GLY A 4 -12.85 -11.84 67.20
N THR A 5 -12.21 -11.20 66.23
CA THR A 5 -12.44 -11.44 64.79
C THR A 5 -11.46 -12.47 64.22
N ASP A 6 -11.95 -13.27 63.28
CA ASP A 6 -11.19 -14.32 62.61
C ASP A 6 -11.36 -14.20 61.08
N ALA A 7 -10.24 -14.26 60.35
CA ALA A 7 -10.22 -14.18 58.89
C ALA A 7 -10.34 -15.57 58.23
N HIS A 8 -10.73 -16.60 58.99
CA HIS A 8 -10.78 -17.98 58.53
C HIS A 8 -11.62 -18.19 57.27
N ASP A 9 -12.86 -17.69 57.24
CA ASP A 9 -13.76 -17.84 56.09
C ASP A 9 -13.32 -17.01 54.88
N LEU A 10 -12.58 -15.91 55.11
CA LEU A 10 -11.96 -15.12 54.05
C LEU A 10 -10.80 -15.90 53.42
N LEU A 11 -9.88 -16.44 54.23
CA LEU A 11 -8.73 -17.22 53.77
C LEU A 11 -9.14 -18.55 53.10
N MET A 12 -10.31 -19.10 53.47
CA MET A 12 -10.90 -20.26 52.81
C MET A 12 -11.64 -19.93 51.51
N ASN A 13 -11.57 -18.68 51.02
CA ASN A 13 -12.20 -18.25 49.77
C ASN A 13 -13.75 -18.36 49.79
N ARG A 14 -14.37 -18.37 50.98
CA ARG A 14 -15.83 -18.54 51.15
C ARG A 14 -16.59 -17.22 51.06
N ILE A 15 -16.00 -16.15 51.58
CA ILE A 15 -16.61 -14.80 51.58
C ILE A 15 -16.32 -14.07 50.26
N ILE A 16 -15.06 -14.11 49.80
CA ILE A 16 -14.62 -13.47 48.57
C ILE A 16 -13.95 -14.53 47.69
N PRO A 17 -14.64 -15.05 46.65
CA PRO A 17 -14.09 -16.08 45.80
C PRO A 17 -13.11 -15.49 44.76
N VAL A 18 -11.82 -15.76 44.94
CA VAL A 18 -10.73 -15.39 44.03
C VAL A 18 -10.16 -16.65 43.35
N LYS A 19 -9.92 -16.59 42.03
CA LYS A 19 -9.43 -17.74 41.24
C LYS A 19 -8.04 -18.23 41.65
N LEU A 20 -7.17 -17.33 42.12
CA LEU A 20 -5.81 -17.64 42.54
C LEU A 20 -5.68 -17.91 44.05
N GLY A 21 -6.80 -17.84 44.79
CA GLY A 21 -6.84 -17.97 46.25
C GLY A 21 -6.36 -16.73 46.99
N ILE A 22 -6.48 -16.78 48.32
CA ILE A 22 -6.08 -15.72 49.25
C ILE A 22 -5.01 -16.30 50.19
N ILE A 23 -3.88 -15.62 50.31
CA ILE A 23 -2.76 -16.03 51.16
C ILE A 23 -2.53 -14.95 52.22
N GLY A 24 -2.69 -15.32 53.48
CA GLY A 24 -2.38 -14.48 54.63
C GLY A 24 -0.88 -14.48 54.94
N VAL A 25 -0.37 -13.31 55.33
CA VAL A 25 1.03 -13.08 55.69
C VAL A 25 1.09 -12.25 56.98
N VAL A 26 2.06 -12.53 57.83
CA VAL A 26 2.34 -11.75 59.04
C VAL A 26 3.71 -11.10 58.92
N ASN A 27 3.71 -9.77 58.84
CA ASN A 27 4.92 -8.96 58.72
C ASN A 27 5.34 -8.34 60.05
N ARG A 28 6.53 -7.73 60.05
CA ARG A 28 7.02 -6.91 61.17
C ARG A 28 6.12 -5.69 61.40
N SER A 29 5.79 -5.41 62.66
CA SER A 29 5.11 -4.19 63.07
C SER A 29 6.08 -3.00 63.15
N GLN A 30 5.56 -1.79 63.31
CA GLN A 30 6.39 -0.60 63.48
C GLN A 30 7.34 -0.70 64.69
N ALA A 31 6.90 -1.35 65.77
CA ALA A 31 7.72 -1.59 66.95
C ALA A 31 8.85 -2.60 66.66
N ASP A 32 8.55 -3.69 65.93
CA ASP A 32 9.55 -4.70 65.54
C ASP A 32 10.64 -4.12 64.60
N ILE A 33 10.25 -3.14 63.77
CA ILE A 33 11.19 -2.43 62.90
C ILE A 33 12.10 -1.54 63.75
N ASN A 34 11.51 -0.76 64.67
CA ASN A 34 12.27 0.11 65.56
C ASN A 34 13.21 -0.68 66.50
N SER A 35 12.83 -1.91 66.88
CA SER A 35 13.66 -2.80 67.71
C SER A 35 14.68 -3.63 66.90
N GLY A 36 14.76 -3.44 65.58
CA GLY A 36 15.73 -4.13 64.73
C GLY A 36 15.51 -5.64 64.60
N LYS A 37 14.26 -6.14 64.68
CA LYS A 37 13.95 -7.57 64.56
C LYS A 37 14.42 -8.12 63.22
N SER A 38 15.18 -9.22 63.25
CA SER A 38 15.70 -9.88 62.06
C SER A 38 14.58 -10.49 61.21
N ILE A 39 14.87 -10.75 59.94
CA ILE A 39 13.91 -11.40 59.02
C ILE A 39 13.67 -12.86 59.44
N GLU A 40 14.72 -13.54 59.91
CA GLU A 40 14.63 -14.92 60.40
C GLU A 40 13.70 -15.03 61.61
N ASP A 41 13.84 -14.11 62.57
CA ASP A 41 12.95 -14.04 63.75
C ASP A 41 11.51 -13.70 63.38
N ALA A 42 11.32 -12.87 62.35
CA ALA A 42 10.00 -12.54 61.84
C ALA A 42 9.32 -13.74 61.15
N LEU A 43 10.07 -14.53 60.38
CA LEU A 43 9.57 -15.75 59.73
C LEU A 43 9.25 -16.86 60.76
N ALA A 44 10.10 -17.03 61.77
CA ALA A 44 9.85 -17.97 62.88
C ALA A 44 8.60 -17.55 63.69
N TYR A 45 8.44 -16.25 63.95
CA TYR A 45 7.24 -15.71 64.57
C TYR A 45 5.98 -15.94 63.71
N GLU A 46 6.06 -15.69 62.40
CA GLU A 46 4.96 -15.95 61.46
C GLU A 46 4.54 -17.43 61.48
N ALA A 47 5.52 -18.36 61.42
CA ALA A 47 5.24 -19.79 61.46
C ALA A 47 4.55 -20.22 62.76
N SER A 48 5.04 -19.76 63.91
CA SER A 48 4.43 -20.07 65.22
C SER A 48 3.04 -19.44 65.39
N PHE A 49 2.84 -18.21 64.91
CA PHE A 49 1.54 -17.53 64.94
C PHE A 49 0.50 -18.28 64.10
N LEU A 50 0.86 -18.66 62.86
CA LEU A 50 -0.02 -19.39 61.96
C LEU A 50 -0.36 -20.78 62.52
N GLN A 51 0.61 -21.50 63.08
CA GLN A 51 0.36 -22.80 63.71
C GLN A 51 -0.57 -22.70 64.92
N ARG A 52 -0.46 -21.64 65.73
CA ARG A 52 -1.27 -21.46 66.94
C ARG A 52 -2.69 -20.98 66.65
N ARG A 53 -2.85 -20.00 65.75
CA ARG A 53 -4.14 -19.35 65.46
C ARG A 53 -4.89 -20.00 64.30
N TYR A 54 -4.18 -20.56 63.32
CA TYR A 54 -4.74 -21.15 62.11
C TYR A 54 -4.11 -22.51 61.75
N PRO A 55 -4.17 -23.54 62.63
CA PRO A 55 -3.43 -24.78 62.43
C PRO A 55 -3.71 -25.48 61.09
N SER A 56 -4.97 -25.50 60.66
CA SER A 56 -5.41 -26.15 59.41
C SER A 56 -5.00 -25.39 58.15
N LEU A 57 -4.69 -24.09 58.27
CA LEU A 57 -4.33 -23.21 57.16
C LEU A 57 -2.84 -22.83 57.16
N ALA A 58 -2.08 -23.19 58.21
CA ALA A 58 -0.67 -22.84 58.36
C ALA A 58 0.22 -23.37 57.23
N SER A 59 -0.16 -24.49 56.60
CA SER A 59 0.57 -25.07 55.45
C SER A 59 0.33 -24.33 54.12
N ARG A 60 -0.72 -23.50 54.05
CA ARG A 60 -1.16 -22.76 52.85
C ARG A 60 -1.07 -21.24 53.01
N ASN A 61 -0.47 -20.77 54.11
CA ASN A 61 -0.28 -19.37 54.42
C ASN A 61 1.16 -19.08 54.81
N GLY A 62 1.51 -17.80 54.86
CA GLY A 62 2.82 -17.32 55.24
C GLY A 62 3.71 -16.97 54.05
N THR A 63 4.76 -16.22 54.34
CA THR A 63 5.65 -15.60 53.35
C THR A 63 6.34 -16.63 52.46
N LEU A 64 6.77 -17.77 53.03
CA LEU A 64 7.42 -18.85 52.27
C LEU A 64 6.47 -19.52 51.28
N PHE A 65 5.22 -19.74 51.68
CA PHE A 65 4.19 -20.32 50.81
C PHE A 65 3.79 -19.33 49.71
N LEU A 66 3.67 -18.05 50.04
CA LEU A 66 3.42 -16.98 49.08
C LEU A 66 4.53 -16.92 48.02
N GLY A 67 5.81 -16.91 48.42
CA GLY A 67 6.93 -16.86 47.48
C GLY A 67 6.96 -18.04 46.50
N ARG A 68 6.73 -19.26 46.99
CA ARG A 68 6.60 -20.46 46.14
C ARG A 68 5.41 -20.36 45.19
N THR A 69 4.27 -19.86 45.68
CA THR A 69 3.05 -19.73 44.90
C THR A 69 3.20 -18.69 43.80
N LEU A 70 3.76 -17.51 44.10
CA LEU A 70 4.03 -16.46 43.12
C LEU A 70 5.00 -16.94 42.03
N ASN A 71 6.07 -17.64 42.42
CA ASN A 71 7.01 -18.22 41.46
C ASN A 71 6.30 -19.23 40.53
N ARG A 72 5.49 -20.14 41.10
CA ARG A 72 4.70 -21.10 40.32
C ARG A 72 3.73 -20.39 39.36
N LEU A 73 3.03 -19.36 39.83
CA LEU A 73 2.08 -18.59 39.02
C LEU A 73 2.78 -17.84 37.89
N LEU A 74 3.92 -17.21 38.16
CA LEU A 74 4.74 -16.54 37.14
C LEU A 74 5.21 -17.53 36.08
N MET A 75 5.75 -18.68 36.50
CA MET A 75 6.21 -19.72 35.58
C MET A 75 5.07 -20.30 34.73
N HIS A 76 3.88 -20.47 35.31
CA HIS A 76 2.69 -20.89 34.57
C HIS A 76 2.27 -19.83 33.54
N HIS A 77 2.18 -18.56 33.96
CA HIS A 77 1.79 -17.48 33.08
C HIS A 77 2.77 -17.29 31.91
N ILE A 78 4.08 -17.37 32.17
CA ILE A 78 5.09 -17.34 31.11
C ILE A 78 4.86 -18.49 30.12
N ARG A 79 4.61 -19.72 30.60
CA ARG A 79 4.35 -20.87 29.73
C ARG A 79 3.08 -20.71 28.90
N ASP A 80 2.02 -20.12 29.45
CA ASP A 80 0.76 -19.89 28.72
C ASP A 80 0.91 -18.83 27.64
N CYS A 81 1.67 -17.77 27.92
CA CYS A 81 1.88 -16.63 27.00
C CYS A 81 2.95 -16.90 25.93
N LEU A 82 3.88 -17.85 26.16
CA LEU A 82 4.98 -18.15 25.23
C LEU A 82 4.52 -18.64 23.85
N PRO A 83 3.52 -19.55 23.71
CA PRO A 83 3.01 -19.96 22.42
C PRO A 83 2.45 -18.79 21.59
N GLU A 84 1.66 -17.92 22.21
CA GLU A 84 1.08 -16.76 21.54
C GLU A 84 2.15 -15.72 21.17
N LEU A 85 3.14 -15.50 22.05
CA LEU A 85 4.27 -14.63 21.73
C LEU A 85 5.05 -15.18 20.52
N LYS A 86 5.30 -16.50 20.50
CA LYS A 86 6.00 -17.16 19.38
C LYS A 86 5.23 -17.02 18.07
N THR A 87 3.91 -17.23 18.07
CA THR A 87 3.11 -17.05 16.85
C THR A 87 3.14 -15.60 16.38
N ARG A 88 3.01 -14.64 17.29
CA ARG A 88 3.06 -13.21 16.96
C ARG A 88 4.42 -12.80 16.37
N VAL A 89 5.51 -13.25 16.97
CA VAL A 89 6.87 -13.00 16.45
C VAL A 89 7.04 -13.61 15.06
N ASN A 90 6.56 -14.83 14.83
CA ASN A 90 6.64 -15.47 13.52
C ASN A 90 5.81 -14.73 12.46
N VAL A 91 4.62 -14.24 12.80
CA VAL A 91 3.80 -13.42 11.91
C VAL A 91 4.51 -12.11 11.56
N MET A 92 5.06 -11.41 12.57
CA MET A 92 5.81 -10.18 12.33
C MET A 92 7.06 -10.42 11.49
N ALA A 93 7.80 -11.51 11.75
CA ALA A 93 8.97 -11.89 10.96
C ALA A 93 8.59 -12.17 9.50
N ALA A 94 7.49 -12.89 9.26
CA ALA A 94 7.01 -13.15 7.90
C ALA A 94 6.56 -11.86 7.19
N GLN A 95 5.89 -10.94 7.90
CA GLN A 95 5.50 -9.64 7.36
C GLN A 95 6.72 -8.80 6.98
N PHE A 96 7.73 -8.71 7.85
CA PHE A 96 8.95 -7.98 7.55
C PHE A 96 9.77 -8.65 6.45
N GLN A 97 9.78 -9.98 6.36
CA GLN A 97 10.42 -10.68 5.25
C GLN A 97 9.71 -10.39 3.92
N SER A 98 8.38 -10.35 3.89
CA SER A 98 7.62 -9.95 2.70
C SER A 98 7.93 -8.51 2.30
N LEU A 99 8.10 -7.62 3.28
CA LEU A 99 8.48 -6.24 3.03
C LEU A 99 9.91 -6.13 2.48
N LEU A 100 10.87 -6.86 3.06
CA LEU A 100 12.25 -6.93 2.55
C LEU A 100 12.29 -7.44 1.11
N ASN A 101 11.54 -8.50 0.80
CA ASN A 101 11.44 -9.04 -0.55
C ASN A 101 10.85 -8.02 -1.55
N SER A 102 10.03 -7.07 -1.09
CA SER A 102 9.49 -6.00 -1.94
C SER A 102 10.54 -4.93 -2.32
N PHE A 103 11.54 -4.72 -1.45
CA PHE A 103 12.68 -3.85 -1.77
C PHE A 103 13.71 -4.54 -2.67
N GLY A 104 13.69 -5.87 -2.72
CA GLY A 104 14.61 -6.68 -3.50
C GLY A 104 15.92 -6.96 -2.77
N ASP A 105 16.88 -7.52 -3.50
CA ASP A 105 18.18 -7.90 -2.97
C ASP A 105 19.16 -6.73 -2.96
N GLU A 106 20.25 -6.88 -2.19
CA GLU A 106 21.34 -5.92 -2.17
C GLU A 106 21.98 -5.78 -3.57
N VAL A 107 22.30 -4.56 -3.96
CA VAL A 107 22.85 -4.26 -5.29
C VAL A 107 24.34 -4.57 -5.31
N GLU A 108 24.70 -5.79 -5.70
CA GLU A 108 26.10 -6.20 -5.85
C GLU A 108 26.73 -5.62 -7.13
N ASP A 109 26.04 -5.75 -8.28
CA ASP A 109 26.49 -5.24 -9.57
C ASP A 109 25.54 -4.15 -10.11
N LYS A 110 26.01 -2.91 -10.01
CA LYS A 110 25.30 -1.73 -10.50
C LYS A 110 25.10 -1.74 -12.02
N GLY A 111 26.04 -2.30 -12.78
CA GLY A 111 25.98 -2.38 -14.24
C GLY A 111 24.89 -3.34 -14.71
N HIS A 112 24.88 -4.55 -14.13
CA HIS A 112 23.83 -5.52 -14.39
C HIS A 112 22.44 -5.00 -13.98
N LEU A 113 22.32 -4.38 -12.79
CA LEU A 113 21.06 -3.81 -12.33
C LEU A 113 20.54 -2.73 -13.28
N LEU A 114 21.40 -1.81 -13.74
CA LEU A 114 20.98 -0.76 -14.66
C LEU A 114 20.46 -1.34 -15.98
N LEU A 115 21.15 -2.35 -16.53
CA LEU A 115 20.70 -3.06 -17.72
C LEU A 115 19.35 -3.74 -17.50
N GLN A 116 19.14 -4.36 -16.34
CA GLN A 116 17.88 -4.99 -15.99
C GLN A 116 16.73 -3.96 -15.89
N ILE A 117 16.96 -2.81 -15.28
CA ILE A 117 15.98 -1.71 -15.17
C ILE A 117 15.59 -1.21 -16.57
N ILE A 118 16.59 -0.90 -17.41
CA ILE A 118 16.35 -0.42 -18.80
C ILE A 118 15.59 -1.47 -19.60
N THR A 119 15.98 -2.75 -19.47
CA THR A 119 15.33 -3.85 -20.21
C THR A 119 13.89 -4.02 -19.75
N LYS A 120 13.62 -4.03 -18.45
CA LYS A 120 12.26 -4.11 -17.90
C LYS A 120 11.39 -2.94 -18.38
N PHE A 121 11.89 -1.72 -18.30
CA PHE A 121 11.18 -0.54 -18.79
C PHE A 121 10.87 -0.65 -20.28
N ASN A 122 11.86 -1.02 -21.11
CA ASN A 122 11.66 -1.18 -22.55
C ASN A 122 10.61 -2.26 -22.87
N THR A 123 10.67 -3.41 -22.19
CA THR A 123 9.67 -4.47 -22.34
C THR A 123 8.27 -4.00 -21.93
N ALA A 124 8.14 -3.30 -20.81
CA ALA A 124 6.86 -2.76 -20.36
C ALA A 124 6.30 -1.71 -21.33
N TYR A 125 7.15 -0.80 -21.80
CA TYR A 125 6.79 0.23 -22.78
C TYR A 125 6.28 -0.37 -24.09
N CYS A 126 7.04 -1.29 -24.69
CA CYS A 126 6.62 -1.99 -25.91
C CYS A 126 5.35 -2.80 -25.70
N SER A 127 5.24 -3.54 -24.59
CA SER A 127 4.03 -4.34 -24.30
C SER A 127 2.78 -3.47 -24.14
N THR A 128 2.91 -2.26 -23.62
CA THR A 128 1.80 -1.30 -23.48
C THR A 128 1.36 -0.74 -24.83
N ILE A 129 2.32 -0.49 -25.73
CA ILE A 129 2.02 -0.10 -27.13
C ILE A 129 1.39 -1.27 -27.89
N ASP A 130 1.85 -2.50 -27.69
CA ASP A 130 1.31 -3.68 -28.38
C ASP A 130 -0.03 -4.15 -27.77
N GLY A 131 -0.42 -3.63 -26.60
CA GLY A 131 -1.64 -4.04 -25.89
C GLY A 131 -1.54 -5.41 -25.22
N VAL A 132 -0.32 -5.89 -24.95
CA VAL A 132 -0.02 -7.18 -24.28
C VAL A 132 0.51 -6.98 -22.86
N ALA A 133 0.43 -5.75 -22.34
CA ALA A 133 0.80 -5.45 -20.96
C ALA A 133 -0.03 -6.29 -19.97
N LYS A 134 0.59 -6.70 -18.86
CA LYS A 134 -0.07 -7.53 -17.83
C LYS A 134 -1.07 -6.73 -16.99
N ASP A 135 -0.72 -5.48 -16.69
CA ASP A 135 -1.52 -4.59 -15.85
C ASP A 135 -2.28 -3.60 -16.76
N ILE A 136 -3.39 -4.07 -17.32
CA ILE A 136 -4.24 -3.26 -18.20
C ILE A 136 -5.19 -2.43 -17.34
N GLU A 137 -5.08 -1.11 -17.45
CA GLU A 137 -6.02 -0.18 -16.82
C GLU A 137 -7.41 -0.31 -17.48
N THR A 138 -8.47 -0.43 -16.67
CA THR A 138 -9.85 -0.70 -17.15
C THR A 138 -10.75 0.53 -17.15
N THR A 139 -10.25 1.66 -16.66
CA THR A 139 -10.98 2.93 -16.50
C THR A 139 -10.93 3.79 -17.76
N GLU A 140 -9.78 3.88 -18.42
CA GLU A 140 -9.56 4.68 -19.62
C GLU A 140 -8.85 3.87 -20.73
N LEU A 141 -9.08 4.25 -21.98
CA LEU A 141 -8.36 3.72 -23.12
C LEU A 141 -6.94 4.33 -23.17
N CYS A 142 -5.92 3.50 -23.01
CA CYS A 142 -4.52 3.91 -23.02
C CYS A 142 -3.67 3.09 -24.00
N GLY A 143 -2.44 3.52 -24.25
CA GLY A 143 -1.44 2.73 -24.97
C GLY A 143 -1.77 2.54 -26.45
N GLY A 144 -1.53 1.34 -26.97
CA GLY A 144 -1.77 1.02 -28.38
C GLY A 144 -3.22 1.22 -28.83
N ALA A 145 -4.17 0.83 -27.99
CA ALA A 145 -5.58 0.93 -28.32
C ALA A 145 -6.03 2.40 -28.43
N ARG A 146 -5.45 3.28 -27.60
CA ARG A 146 -5.70 4.72 -27.67
C ARG A 146 -5.12 5.36 -28.94
N ILE A 147 -3.93 4.94 -29.35
CA ILE A 147 -3.34 5.35 -30.63
C ILE A 147 -4.23 4.91 -31.80
N CYS A 148 -4.75 3.68 -31.77
CA CYS A 148 -5.69 3.19 -32.77
C CYS A 148 -6.96 4.04 -32.85
N TYR A 149 -7.52 4.42 -31.69
CA TYR A 149 -8.66 5.33 -31.59
C TYR A 149 -8.35 6.72 -32.17
N ILE A 150 -7.17 7.28 -31.89
CA ILE A 150 -6.76 8.58 -32.46
C ILE A 150 -6.77 8.52 -33.99
N PHE A 151 -6.26 7.45 -34.60
CA PHE A 151 -6.27 7.31 -36.06
C PHE A 151 -7.67 7.11 -36.65
N HIS A 152 -8.47 6.20 -36.09
CA HIS A 152 -9.71 5.75 -36.74
C HIS A 152 -10.96 6.50 -36.32
N GLU A 153 -10.99 7.08 -35.13
CA GLU A 153 -12.15 7.82 -34.65
C GLU A 153 -11.87 9.33 -34.72
N THR A 154 -10.77 9.80 -34.15
CA THR A 154 -10.49 11.24 -34.09
C THR A 154 -10.03 11.81 -35.44
N PHE A 155 -8.97 11.25 -36.02
CA PHE A 155 -8.37 11.78 -37.24
C PHE A 155 -9.29 11.56 -38.45
N TYR A 156 -9.80 10.33 -38.61
CA TYR A 156 -10.78 10.02 -39.65
C TYR A 156 -12.03 10.91 -39.56
N SER A 157 -12.64 11.06 -38.37
CA SER A 157 -13.81 11.95 -38.23
C SER A 157 -13.47 13.39 -38.55
N THR A 158 -12.25 13.85 -38.25
CA THR A 158 -11.82 15.22 -38.56
C THR A 158 -11.69 15.40 -40.07
N LEU A 159 -11.05 14.46 -40.77
CA LEU A 159 -10.94 14.47 -42.23
C LEU A 159 -12.29 14.40 -42.92
N TYR A 160 -13.19 13.53 -42.45
CA TYR A 160 -14.52 13.37 -43.03
C TYR A 160 -15.38 14.63 -42.93
N ARG A 161 -15.16 15.46 -41.91
CA ARG A 161 -15.86 16.74 -41.71
C ARG A 161 -15.34 17.86 -42.63
N ILE A 162 -14.21 17.67 -43.32
CA ILE A 162 -13.68 18.67 -44.24
C ILE A 162 -14.49 18.63 -45.53
N ASP A 163 -15.28 19.68 -45.76
CA ASP A 163 -16.01 19.86 -47.02
C ASP A 163 -15.01 19.97 -48.19
N PRO A 164 -15.06 19.06 -49.19
CA PRO A 164 -14.17 19.08 -50.36
C PRO A 164 -14.36 20.30 -51.26
N LEU A 165 -15.51 20.97 -51.19
CA LEU A 165 -15.80 22.21 -51.92
C LEU A 165 -15.73 23.45 -51.01
N GLY A 166 -15.35 23.28 -49.74
CA GLY A 166 -15.26 24.35 -48.77
C GLY A 166 -14.31 25.46 -49.25
N GLY A 167 -14.81 26.69 -49.32
CA GLY A 167 -14.03 27.84 -49.78
C GLY A 167 -13.79 27.88 -51.30
N LEU A 168 -14.54 27.11 -52.10
CA LEU A 168 -14.59 27.19 -53.56
C LEU A 168 -15.94 27.75 -54.01
N SER A 169 -16.09 29.07 -54.05
CA SER A 169 -17.27 29.66 -54.68
C SER A 169 -17.19 29.57 -56.20
N THR A 170 -18.33 29.60 -56.89
CA THR A 170 -18.36 29.66 -58.36
C THR A 170 -17.58 30.87 -58.89
N LEU A 171 -17.60 31.98 -58.15
CA LEU A 171 -16.83 33.17 -58.49
C LEU A 171 -15.32 32.91 -58.40
N ASP A 172 -14.85 32.21 -57.36
CA ASP A 172 -13.43 31.86 -57.20
C ASP A 172 -12.96 30.95 -58.34
N ILE A 173 -13.78 29.97 -58.72
CA ILE A 173 -13.47 29.05 -59.82
C ILE A 173 -13.36 29.82 -61.15
N LEU A 174 -14.35 30.65 -61.47
CA LEU A 174 -14.34 31.47 -62.69
C LEU A 174 -13.15 32.44 -62.72
N THR A 175 -12.81 33.01 -61.55
CA THR A 175 -11.66 33.91 -61.40
C THR A 175 -10.35 33.16 -61.61
N ALA A 176 -10.19 31.97 -61.03
CA ALA A 176 -9.03 31.12 -61.25
C ALA A 176 -8.86 30.72 -62.72
N ILE A 177 -9.95 30.37 -63.41
CA ILE A 177 -9.94 30.06 -64.85
C ILE A 177 -9.49 31.28 -65.67
N ARG A 178 -10.08 32.46 -65.43
CA ARG A 178 -9.68 33.70 -66.13
C ARG A 178 -8.21 34.06 -65.90
N ASN A 179 -7.74 33.95 -64.66
CA ASN A 179 -6.35 34.24 -64.32
C ASN A 179 -5.38 33.23 -64.94
N ALA A 180 -5.75 31.94 -65.00
CA ALA A 180 -4.94 30.91 -65.63
C ALA A 180 -4.86 31.06 -67.17
N THR A 181 -5.92 31.55 -67.80
CA THR A 181 -5.94 31.88 -69.25
C THR A 181 -5.00 33.06 -69.56
N GLY A 182 -4.88 34.02 -68.63
CA GLY A 182 -3.99 35.16 -68.77
C GLY A 182 -4.42 36.11 -69.90
N PRO A 183 -3.48 36.78 -70.59
CA PRO A 183 -3.80 37.83 -71.57
C PRO A 183 -4.27 37.30 -72.94
N ARG A 184 -4.23 35.99 -73.17
CA ARG A 184 -4.54 35.39 -74.48
C ARG A 184 -5.96 34.82 -74.50
N PRO A 185 -6.69 34.90 -75.63
CA PRO A 185 -7.95 34.18 -75.76
C PRO A 185 -7.69 32.68 -75.71
N ALA A 186 -8.50 31.95 -74.94
CA ALA A 186 -8.44 30.49 -74.84
C ALA A 186 -9.70 29.85 -75.44
N LEU A 187 -9.51 28.77 -76.19
CA LEU A 187 -10.59 27.93 -76.72
C LEU A 187 -11.11 26.92 -75.68
N PHE A 188 -10.28 26.57 -74.71
CA PHE A 188 -10.57 25.58 -73.67
C PHE A 188 -10.18 26.10 -72.28
N VAL A 189 -10.76 25.50 -71.24
CA VAL A 189 -10.44 25.83 -69.85
C VAL A 189 -9.04 25.31 -69.49
N PRO A 190 -8.14 26.14 -68.93
CA PRO A 190 -6.80 25.69 -68.55
C PRO A 190 -6.82 24.70 -67.37
N GLU A 191 -6.10 23.58 -67.49
CA GLU A 191 -5.94 22.58 -66.41
C GLU A 191 -5.27 23.15 -65.15
N VAL A 192 -4.41 24.16 -65.34
CA VAL A 192 -3.71 24.84 -64.23
C VAL A 192 -4.66 25.44 -63.21
N ALA A 193 -5.85 25.92 -63.64
CA ALA A 193 -6.86 26.43 -62.72
C ALA A 193 -7.39 25.31 -61.81
N PHE A 194 -7.67 24.14 -62.38
CA PHE A 194 -8.08 22.97 -61.61
C PHE A 194 -6.99 22.52 -60.64
N GLU A 195 -5.75 22.39 -61.10
CA GLU A 195 -4.63 22.02 -60.24
C GLU A 195 -4.46 22.97 -59.06
N LEU A 196 -4.58 24.28 -59.30
CA LEU A 196 -4.42 25.30 -58.26
C LEU A 196 -5.52 25.19 -57.20
N LEU A 197 -6.77 24.98 -57.62
CA LEU A 197 -7.91 24.83 -56.71
C LEU A 197 -7.82 23.53 -55.91
N VAL A 198 -7.44 22.42 -56.55
CA VAL A 198 -7.23 21.13 -55.87
C VAL A 198 -6.06 21.21 -54.89
N LYS A 199 -4.92 21.81 -55.27
CA LYS A 199 -3.78 22.04 -54.36
C LYS A 199 -4.20 22.86 -53.13
N ARG A 200 -5.10 23.84 -53.29
CA ARG A 200 -5.66 24.60 -52.16
C ARG A 200 -6.50 23.72 -51.22
N GLN A 201 -7.29 22.79 -51.75
CA GLN A 201 -8.05 21.83 -50.94
C GLN A 201 -7.13 20.83 -50.22
N ILE A 202 -6.13 20.29 -50.92
CA ILE A 202 -5.15 19.36 -50.33
C ILE A 202 -4.39 19.99 -49.16
N ARG A 203 -4.00 21.27 -49.25
CA ARG A 203 -3.33 21.99 -48.15
C ARG A 203 -4.15 22.05 -46.86
N ARG A 204 -5.48 22.00 -46.94
CA ARG A 204 -6.35 21.98 -45.75
C ARG A 204 -6.24 20.68 -44.94
N LEU A 205 -5.66 19.62 -45.54
CA LEU A 205 -5.43 18.33 -44.87
C LEU A 205 -4.16 18.33 -44.02
N GLU A 206 -3.29 19.34 -44.16
CA GLU A 206 -2.01 19.41 -43.43
C GLU A 206 -2.22 19.62 -41.93
N GLU A 207 -2.97 20.65 -41.55
CA GLU A 207 -3.26 20.99 -40.14
C GLU A 207 -3.87 19.81 -39.33
N PRO A 208 -4.94 19.13 -39.78
CA PRO A 208 -5.49 17.99 -39.05
C PRO A 208 -4.52 16.80 -39.00
N SER A 209 -3.65 16.65 -40.01
CA SER A 209 -2.62 15.59 -40.00
C SER A 209 -1.53 15.88 -38.97
N LEU A 210 -1.07 17.14 -38.89
CA LEU A 210 -0.13 17.58 -37.85
C LEU A 210 -0.74 17.42 -36.45
N ARG A 211 -2.00 17.80 -36.28
CA ARG A 211 -2.71 17.62 -35.02
C ARG A 211 -2.83 16.15 -34.61
N CYS A 212 -3.02 15.24 -35.57
CA CYS A 212 -3.00 13.79 -35.30
C CYS A 212 -1.63 13.34 -34.75
N VAL A 213 -0.53 13.84 -35.32
CA VAL A 213 0.83 13.52 -34.84
C VAL A 213 1.04 14.03 -33.42
N GLU A 214 0.58 15.25 -33.11
CA GLU A 214 0.64 15.80 -31.75
C GLU A 214 -0.13 14.95 -30.74
N LEU A 215 -1.35 14.51 -31.09
CA LEU A 215 -2.16 13.66 -30.21
C LEU A 215 -1.49 12.30 -29.95
N VAL A 216 -0.87 11.69 -30.97
CA VAL A 216 -0.11 10.44 -30.80
C VAL A 216 1.13 10.69 -29.93
N HIS A 217 1.82 11.81 -30.11
CA HIS A 217 2.96 12.18 -29.28
C HIS A 217 2.57 12.35 -27.81
N GLU A 218 1.47 13.05 -27.52
CA GLU A 218 0.91 13.18 -26.17
C GLU A 218 0.61 11.80 -25.56
N GLU A 219 0.02 10.88 -26.32
CA GLU A 219 -0.26 9.53 -25.84
C GLU A 219 1.03 8.73 -25.58
N MET A 220 2.03 8.82 -26.45
CA MET A 220 3.34 8.19 -26.21
C MET A 220 4.01 8.71 -24.93
N GLN A 221 3.89 10.01 -24.64
CA GLN A 221 4.38 10.59 -23.38
C GLN A 221 3.63 10.06 -22.16
N ARG A 222 2.30 9.84 -22.26
CA ARG A 222 1.52 9.22 -21.18
C ARG A 222 1.96 7.78 -20.92
N ILE A 223 2.28 7.00 -21.96
CA ILE A 223 2.78 5.63 -21.79
C ILE A 223 4.08 5.63 -20.97
N ILE A 224 4.98 6.58 -21.21
CA ILE A 224 6.21 6.71 -20.41
C ILE A 224 5.89 6.94 -18.93
N GLN A 225 4.92 7.82 -18.63
CA GLN A 225 4.51 8.10 -17.24
C GLN A 225 3.88 6.87 -16.58
N HIS A 226 3.07 6.12 -17.31
CA HIS A 226 2.45 4.89 -16.83
C HIS A 226 3.49 3.80 -16.53
N CYS A 227 4.43 3.57 -17.45
CA CYS A 227 5.49 2.57 -17.25
C CYS A 227 6.55 3.01 -16.22
N GLY A 228 6.74 4.32 -16.01
CA GLY A 228 7.70 4.86 -15.05
C GLY A 228 7.19 4.88 -13.60
N ALA A 229 5.89 4.69 -13.38
CA ALA A 229 5.27 4.61 -12.07
C ALA A 229 5.20 3.18 -11.49
N GLN A 230 5.55 2.17 -12.31
CA GLN A 230 5.62 0.74 -11.95
C GLN A 230 7.03 0.34 -11.52
#